data_AF-A0A961APJ4-F1
#
_entry.id   AF-A0A961APJ4-F1
#
_cell.length_a   1.000
_cell.length_b   1.000
_cell.length_c   1.000
_cell.angle_alpha   90.00
_cell.angle_beta   90.00
_cell.angle_gamma   90.00
#
_symmetry.space_group_name_H-M   'P 1'
#
loop_
_entity.id
_entity.type
_entity.pdbx_description
1 polymer ?
#
loop_
_entity_poly.entity_id
_entity_poly.type
_entity_poly.pdbx_seq_one_letter_code
_entity_poly.pdbx_strand_id
1 'polypeptide(L)'
;MIAFENPRTLRRVRGFSLVEIIITITVIGIIASIAVGGFGDITGRSKDTIARNLTETLNQATRNFSHANWDLRFNAVANSAGDEIMVLRSLQWREPDGAAYQKEVYYKGPYMRDDWNPDTSSSTDDWRIQWTGSSWKLLLPDEAGAGLKVDFEGRDLGKQFVFPDNFTPVGSR
;
A
#
# COMPACT_ATOMS: atom_id res chain seq x y z
N MET A 1 -4.72 -70.24 -46.30
CA MET A 1 -4.98 -69.28 -45.21
C MET A 1 -4.64 -67.89 -45.74
N ILE A 2 -5.64 -67.07 -46.07
CA ILE A 2 -5.46 -65.74 -46.67
C ILE A 2 -5.82 -64.72 -45.59
N ALA A 3 -4.86 -63.89 -45.19
CA ALA A 3 -5.09 -62.82 -44.21
C ALA A 3 -5.66 -61.59 -44.93
N PHE A 4 -6.85 -61.15 -44.52
CA PHE A 4 -7.45 -59.89 -44.95
C PHE A 4 -6.78 -58.74 -44.20
N GLU A 5 -6.06 -57.88 -44.92
CA GLU A 5 -5.46 -56.67 -44.37
C GLU A 5 -6.53 -55.58 -44.23
N ASN A 6 -6.69 -55.05 -43.01
CA ASN A 6 -7.73 -54.09 -42.66
C ASN A 6 -7.29 -52.67 -43.08
N PRO A 7 -8.06 -51.93 -43.91
CA PRO A 7 -7.62 -50.62 -44.38
C PRO A 7 -7.61 -49.60 -43.23
N ARG A 8 -6.41 -49.10 -42.92
CA ARG A 8 -6.22 -48.02 -41.94
C ARG A 8 -6.95 -46.77 -42.42
N THR A 9 -7.94 -46.31 -41.66
CA THR A 9 -8.60 -45.03 -41.89
C THR A 9 -7.62 -43.89 -41.61
N LEU A 10 -7.12 -43.25 -42.67
CA LEU A 10 -6.29 -42.05 -42.58
C LEU A 10 -7.14 -40.91 -42.01
N ARG A 11 -6.94 -40.59 -40.73
CA ARG A 11 -7.53 -39.41 -40.09
C ARG A 11 -7.01 -38.16 -40.79
N ARG A 12 -7.86 -37.51 -41.58
CA ARG A 12 -7.54 -36.26 -42.29
C ARG A 12 -7.37 -35.15 -41.26
N VAL A 13 -6.13 -34.76 -40.98
CA VAL A 13 -5.84 -33.55 -40.19
C VAL A 13 -6.21 -32.36 -41.06
N ARG A 14 -7.25 -31.60 -40.66
CA ARG A 14 -7.63 -30.35 -41.32
C ARG A 14 -6.66 -29.26 -40.86
N GLY A 15 -5.93 -28.65 -41.80
CA GLY A 15 -5.10 -27.48 -41.54
C GLY A 15 -5.95 -26.19 -41.57
N PHE A 16 -5.44 -25.14 -40.92
CA PHE A 16 -6.05 -23.81 -40.97
C PHE A 16 -5.85 -23.18 -42.36
N SER A 17 -6.89 -22.53 -42.86
CA SER A 17 -6.78 -21.76 -44.11
C SER A 17 -5.94 -20.50 -43.88
N LEU A 18 -5.22 -20.06 -44.91
CA LEU A 18 -4.48 -18.80 -44.89
C LEU A 18 -5.40 -17.61 -44.61
N VAL A 19 -6.61 -17.64 -45.18
CA VAL A 19 -7.66 -16.63 -44.92
C VAL A 19 -8.12 -16.67 -43.47
N GLU A 20 -8.23 -17.85 -42.88
CA GLU A 20 -8.67 -18.03 -41.49
C GLU A 20 -7.62 -17.45 -40.52
N ILE A 21 -6.33 -17.64 -40.81
CA ILE A 21 -5.25 -17.00 -40.05
C ILE A 21 -5.31 -15.47 -40.19
N ILE A 22 -5.52 -14.93 -41.41
CA ILE A 22 -5.61 -13.48 -41.64
C ILE A 22 -6.79 -12.86 -40.88
N ILE A 23 -7.97 -13.50 -40.89
CA ILE A 23 -9.13 -13.01 -40.15
C ILE A 23 -8.84 -13.02 -38.65
N THR A 24 -8.23 -14.10 -38.14
CA THR A 24 -7.94 -14.23 -36.72
C THR A 24 -6.97 -13.16 -36.22
N ILE A 25 -5.86 -12.91 -36.93
CA ILE A 25 -4.90 -11.86 -36.53
C ILE A 25 -5.52 -10.47 -36.61
N THR A 26 -6.43 -10.24 -37.57
CA THR A 26 -7.14 -8.97 -37.72
C THR A 26 -8.07 -8.74 -36.54
N VAL A 27 -8.86 -9.75 -36.15
CA VAL A 27 -9.75 -9.69 -34.99
C VAL A 27 -8.96 -9.46 -33.70
N ILE A 28 -7.85 -10.18 -33.50
CA ILE A 28 -6.98 -9.98 -32.33
C ILE A 28 -6.40 -8.55 -32.31
N GLY A 29 -5.98 -8.01 -33.45
CA GLY A 29 -5.48 -6.64 -33.56
C GLY A 29 -6.52 -5.58 -33.19
N ILE A 30 -7.77 -5.76 -33.61
CA ILE A 30 -8.88 -4.87 -33.25
C ILE A 30 -9.19 -4.95 -31.75
N ILE A 31 -9.21 -6.15 -31.17
CA ILE A 31 -9.47 -6.31 -29.74
C ILE A 31 -8.33 -5.71 -28.91
N ALA A 32 -7.08 -5.95 -29.32
CA ALA A 32 -5.90 -5.43 -28.63
C ALA A 32 -5.87 -3.90 -28.62
N SER A 33 -6.26 -3.24 -29.70
CA SER A 33 -6.27 -1.77 -29.77
C SER A 33 -7.28 -1.14 -28.80
N ILE A 34 -8.45 -1.75 -28.62
CA ILE A 34 -9.47 -1.29 -27.67
C ILE A 34 -9.02 -1.56 -26.22
N ALA A 35 -8.40 -2.72 -25.97
CA ALA A 35 -8.02 -3.15 -24.63
C ALA A 35 -6.96 -2.23 -23.98
N VAL A 36 -6.02 -1.67 -24.75
CA VAL A 36 -4.91 -0.87 -24.19
C VAL A 36 -5.38 0.45 -23.58
N GLY A 37 -6.41 1.10 -24.15
CA GLY A 37 -6.84 2.43 -23.71
C GLY A 37 -7.43 2.51 -22.30
N GLY A 38 -7.87 1.39 -21.70
CA GLY A 38 -8.57 1.38 -20.42
C GLY A 38 -7.71 1.18 -19.16
N PHE A 39 -6.43 0.80 -19.30
CA PHE A 39 -5.62 0.39 -18.14
C PHE A 39 -5.06 1.57 -17.32
N GLY A 40 -4.84 2.74 -17.93
CA GLY A 40 -4.29 3.92 -17.23
C GLY A 40 -5.18 4.41 -16.08
N ASP A 41 -6.46 4.65 -16.37
CA ASP A 41 -7.41 5.25 -15.41
C ASP A 41 -7.75 4.32 -14.23
N ILE A 42 -7.71 3.00 -14.45
CA ILE A 42 -8.01 2.00 -13.42
C ILE A 42 -6.92 1.99 -12.35
N THR A 43 -5.65 2.10 -12.75
CA THR A 43 -4.52 2.08 -11.81
C THR A 43 -4.47 3.33 -10.93
N GLY A 44 -4.78 4.51 -11.47
CA GLY A 44 -4.82 5.77 -10.71
C GLY A 44 -5.89 5.77 -9.61
N ARG A 45 -7.13 5.35 -9.94
CA ARG A 45 -8.22 5.24 -8.95
C ARG A 45 -7.95 4.20 -7.87
N SER A 46 -7.29 3.11 -8.23
CA SER A 46 -6.90 2.06 -7.28
C SER A 46 -5.88 2.60 -6.28
N LYS A 47 -4.87 3.33 -6.76
CA LYS A 47 -3.87 4.00 -5.91
C LYS A 47 -4.51 5.00 -4.95
N ASP A 48 -5.43 5.84 -5.43
CA ASP A 48 -6.15 6.78 -4.56
C ASP A 48 -6.94 6.05 -3.46
N THR A 49 -7.65 4.97 -3.82
CA THR A 49 -8.39 4.16 -2.84
C THR A 49 -7.48 3.56 -1.78
N ILE A 50 -6.33 3.01 -2.16
CA ILE A 50 -5.34 2.45 -1.23
C ILE A 50 -4.81 3.53 -0.30
N ALA A 51 -4.41 4.69 -0.84
CA ALA A 51 -3.86 5.79 -0.06
C ALA A 51 -4.88 6.36 0.95
N ARG A 52 -6.16 6.45 0.55
CA ARG A 52 -7.26 6.84 1.44
C ARG A 52 -7.48 5.84 2.56
N ASN A 53 -7.51 4.55 2.24
CA ASN A 53 -7.68 3.49 3.25
C ASN A 53 -6.53 3.49 4.26
N LEU A 54 -5.30 3.72 3.80
CA LEU A 54 -4.13 3.82 4.67
C LEU A 54 -4.21 5.06 5.57
N THR A 55 -4.61 6.20 5.02
CA THR A 55 -4.84 7.43 5.80
C THR A 55 -5.92 7.24 6.87
N GLU A 56 -7.02 6.56 6.53
CA GLU A 56 -8.08 6.25 7.48
C GLU A 56 -7.60 5.27 8.57
N THR A 57 -6.78 4.28 8.21
CA THR A 57 -6.15 3.35 9.16
C THR A 57 -5.27 4.12 10.15
N LEU A 58 -4.47 5.09 9.68
CA LEU A 58 -3.66 5.97 10.52
C LEU A 58 -4.52 6.84 11.45
N ASN A 59 -5.62 7.39 10.95
CA ASN A 59 -6.57 8.15 11.77
C ASN A 59 -7.27 7.27 12.82
N GLN A 60 -7.62 6.02 12.49
CA GLN A 60 -8.14 5.05 13.46
C GLN A 60 -7.09 4.68 14.52
N ALA A 61 -5.84 4.42 14.13
CA ALA A 61 -4.74 4.16 15.04
C ALA A 61 -4.52 5.33 16.01
N THR A 62 -4.54 6.57 15.49
CA THR A 62 -4.41 7.80 16.29
C THR A 62 -5.54 7.93 17.30
N ARG A 63 -6.79 7.71 16.88
CA ARG A 63 -7.94 7.74 17.80
C ARG A 63 -7.84 6.66 18.87
N ASN A 64 -7.49 5.43 18.49
CA ASN A 64 -7.31 4.33 19.44
C ASN A 64 -6.19 4.60 20.45
N PHE A 65 -5.10 5.22 19.99
CA PHE A 65 -4.03 5.69 20.87
C PHE A 65 -4.56 6.73 21.85
N SER A 66 -5.24 7.78 21.38
CA SER A 66 -5.78 8.85 22.25
C SER A 66 -6.85 8.36 23.23
N HIS A 67 -7.62 7.33 22.85
CA HIS A 67 -8.60 6.69 23.76
C HIS A 67 -7.94 5.91 24.90
N ALA A 68 -6.77 5.33 24.65
CA ALA A 68 -6.09 4.44 25.57
C ALA A 68 -4.89 5.09 26.27
N ASN A 69 -4.45 6.29 25.85
CA ASN A 69 -3.27 6.96 26.37
C ASN A 69 -3.57 8.46 26.54
N TRP A 70 -2.85 9.31 25.80
CA TRP A 70 -3.00 10.76 25.76
C TRP A 70 -3.18 11.22 24.31
N ASP A 71 -3.51 12.49 24.12
CA ASP A 71 -3.74 13.04 22.79
C ASP A 71 -2.42 13.30 22.06
N LEU A 72 -2.30 12.81 20.83
CA LEU A 72 -1.17 13.09 19.95
C LEU A 72 -1.36 14.49 19.37
N ARG A 73 -0.87 15.51 20.10
CA ARG A 73 -0.78 16.89 19.61
C ARG A 73 0.68 17.24 19.41
N PHE A 74 1.09 17.32 18.16
CA PHE A 74 2.47 17.63 17.78
C PHE A 74 2.44 18.67 16.66
N ASN A 75 3.25 19.72 16.74
CA ASN A 75 3.22 20.78 15.72
C ASN A 75 3.60 20.21 14.36
N ALA A 76 2.69 20.32 13.41
CA ALA A 76 2.92 19.89 12.04
C ALA A 76 4.00 20.75 11.37
N VAL A 77 4.91 20.12 10.64
CA VAL A 77 5.96 20.83 9.89
C VAL A 77 5.74 20.62 8.40
N ALA A 78 5.02 21.54 7.74
CA ALA A 78 4.57 21.36 6.35
C ALA A 78 5.66 21.02 5.30
N ASN A 79 6.92 21.38 5.58
CA ASN A 79 8.07 21.19 4.68
C ASN A 79 8.99 20.03 5.08
N SER A 80 8.65 19.29 6.13
CA SER A 80 9.38 18.11 6.59
C SER A 80 8.40 16.97 6.80
N ALA A 81 8.89 15.75 6.71
CA ALA A 81 8.13 14.56 7.06
C ALA A 81 8.59 13.96 8.39
N GLY A 82 9.38 14.71 9.16
CA GLY A 82 10.02 14.22 10.38
C GLY A 82 9.00 14.00 11.49
N ASP A 83 8.03 14.90 11.62
CA ASP A 83 6.92 14.79 12.55
C ASP A 83 6.05 13.58 12.25
N GLU A 84 5.76 13.30 10.98
CA GLU A 84 5.01 12.12 10.56
C GLU A 84 5.71 10.84 10.99
N ILE A 85 7.03 10.74 10.81
CA ILE A 85 7.79 9.57 11.26
C ILE A 85 7.73 9.45 12.78
N MET A 86 7.89 10.54 13.52
CA MET A 86 7.82 10.50 14.98
C MET A 86 6.44 10.07 15.50
N VAL A 87 5.35 10.58 14.90
CA VAL A 87 3.98 10.17 15.24
C VAL A 87 3.77 8.71 14.86
N LEU A 88 4.20 8.27 13.67
CA LEU A 88 4.10 6.88 13.23
C LEU A 88 4.83 5.94 14.20
N ARG A 89 6.08 6.26 14.58
CA ARG A 89 6.85 5.46 15.56
C ARG A 89 6.13 5.37 16.89
N SER A 90 5.46 6.43 17.31
CA SER A 90 4.68 6.44 18.55
C SER A 90 3.47 5.52 18.48
N LEU A 91 2.79 5.47 17.33
CA LEU A 91 1.67 4.54 17.09
C LEU A 91 2.13 3.07 16.98
N GLN A 92 3.34 2.84 16.50
CA GLN A 92 3.95 1.51 16.36
C GLN A 92 4.62 1.01 17.64
N TRP A 93 4.89 1.90 18.59
CA TRP A 93 5.61 1.53 19.79
C TRP A 93 4.78 0.64 20.70
N ARG A 94 5.43 -0.40 21.22
CA ARG A 94 4.91 -1.27 22.25
C ARG A 94 5.85 -1.22 23.45
N GLU A 95 5.27 -1.09 24.63
CA GLU A 95 6.05 -1.16 25.86
C GLU A 95 6.70 -2.55 26.00
N PRO A 96 8.03 -2.63 26.23
CA PRO A 96 8.71 -3.90 26.38
C PRO A 96 8.20 -4.67 27.60
N ASP A 97 8.00 -5.99 27.44
CA ASP A 97 7.51 -6.85 28.52
C ASP A 97 8.53 -6.85 29.69
N GLY A 98 8.07 -6.45 30.88
CA GLY A 98 8.91 -6.36 32.08
C GLY A 98 9.52 -4.98 32.35
N ALA A 99 9.24 -3.97 31.52
CA ALA A 99 9.54 -2.59 31.88
C ALA A 99 8.80 -2.22 33.18
N ALA A 100 9.56 -1.87 34.22
CA ALA A 100 9.02 -1.37 35.48
C ALA A 100 8.40 0.05 35.35
N TYR A 101 8.34 0.58 34.14
CA TYR A 101 7.93 1.94 33.84
C TYR A 101 6.40 2.02 33.78
N GLN A 102 5.81 2.06 34.97
CA GLN A 102 4.42 2.37 35.23
C GLN A 102 3.41 1.30 34.80
N LYS A 103 3.11 0.48 35.81
CA LYS A 103 1.81 -0.12 36.10
C LYS A 103 0.67 0.92 36.09
N GLU A 104 0.44 1.56 34.96
CA GLU A 104 -0.71 2.43 34.68
C GLU A 104 -1.54 1.77 33.59
N VAL A 105 -2.85 1.95 33.68
CA VAL A 105 -3.95 1.14 33.13
C VAL A 105 -4.06 1.22 31.59
N TYR A 106 -3.02 1.68 30.91
CA TYR A 106 -3.03 2.01 29.49
C TYR A 106 -2.71 0.79 28.63
N TYR A 107 -3.49 0.62 27.56
CA TYR A 107 -3.37 -0.56 26.69
C TYR A 107 -2.03 -0.53 25.98
N LYS A 108 -1.31 -1.65 26.02
CA LYS A 108 -0.01 -1.77 25.36
C LYS A 108 -0.26 -1.78 23.86
N GLY A 109 0.35 -0.85 23.13
CA GLY A 109 0.38 -0.86 21.68
C GLY A 109 0.88 -2.21 21.10
N PRO A 110 0.97 -2.36 19.78
CA PRO A 110 0.97 -1.26 18.82
C PRO A 110 -0.44 -0.93 18.30
N TYR A 111 -0.68 0.34 17.98
CA TYR A 111 -1.92 0.82 17.37
C TYR A 111 -1.84 0.85 15.85
N MET A 112 -0.61 0.83 15.31
CA MET A 112 -0.30 0.69 13.89
C MET A 112 0.67 -0.46 13.69
N ARG A 113 0.63 -1.13 12.54
CA ARG A 113 1.57 -2.21 12.22
C ARG A 113 3.02 -1.77 12.36
N ASP A 114 3.83 -2.55 13.05
CA ASP A 114 5.24 -2.30 13.36
C ASP A 114 6.22 -2.72 12.25
N ASP A 115 5.71 -3.43 11.24
CA ASP A 115 6.45 -3.87 10.06
C ASP A 115 6.36 -2.90 8.88
N TRP A 116 5.69 -1.76 9.04
CA TRP A 116 5.56 -0.72 8.02
C TRP A 116 6.54 0.43 8.25
N ASN A 117 7.40 0.68 7.26
CA ASN A 117 8.45 1.69 7.30
C ASN A 117 8.44 2.51 6.02
N PRO A 118 7.48 3.45 5.88
CA PRO A 118 7.39 4.28 4.70
C PRO A 118 8.61 5.20 4.60
N ASP A 119 9.07 5.40 3.37
CA ASP A 119 9.94 6.53 3.04
C ASP A 119 9.16 7.84 3.18
N THR A 120 9.89 8.95 3.25
CA THR A 120 9.28 10.28 3.23
C THR A 120 9.47 10.95 1.87
N SER A 121 8.51 11.77 1.48
CA SER A 121 8.59 12.51 0.21
C SER A 121 7.97 13.90 0.33
N SER A 122 8.55 14.86 -0.38
CA SER A 122 8.01 16.18 -0.65
C SER A 122 7.69 16.39 -2.14
N SER A 123 7.88 15.36 -2.98
CA SER A 123 7.60 15.43 -4.42
C SER A 123 6.11 15.47 -4.70
N THR A 124 5.67 16.40 -5.55
CA THR A 124 4.27 16.50 -6.00
C THR A 124 3.82 15.34 -6.87
N ASP A 125 4.71 14.46 -7.30
CA ASP A 125 4.35 13.27 -8.07
C ASP A 125 3.88 12.09 -7.19
N ASP A 126 4.12 12.18 -5.88
CA ASP A 126 3.88 11.10 -4.93
C ASP A 126 2.57 11.31 -4.14
N TRP A 127 1.88 10.20 -3.87
CA TRP A 127 0.86 10.14 -2.83
C TRP A 127 1.55 10.20 -1.47
N ARG A 128 1.20 11.20 -0.67
CA ARG A 128 1.82 11.45 0.63
C ARG A 128 0.76 11.55 1.72
N ILE A 129 1.04 11.07 2.91
CA ILE A 129 0.18 11.24 4.07
C ILE A 129 0.87 12.19 5.03
N GLN A 130 0.27 13.35 5.24
CA GLN A 130 0.81 14.45 6.05
C GLN A 130 0.13 14.48 7.41
N TRP A 131 0.92 14.80 8.44
CA TRP A 131 0.40 15.10 9.76
C TRP A 131 -0.06 16.55 9.84
N THR A 132 -1.26 16.79 10.35
CA THR A 132 -1.86 18.15 10.42
C THR A 132 -1.77 18.81 11.78
N GLY A 133 -1.25 18.09 12.77
CA GLY A 133 -1.17 18.54 14.16
C GLY A 133 -1.95 17.66 15.13
N SER A 134 -3.04 17.06 14.64
CA SER A 134 -3.92 16.17 15.41
C SER A 134 -4.54 15.04 14.57
N SER A 135 -4.39 15.06 13.25
CA SER A 135 -4.91 14.04 12.35
C SER A 135 -4.07 13.90 11.08
N TRP A 136 -4.29 12.82 10.34
CA TRP A 136 -3.62 12.53 9.09
C TRP A 136 -4.46 13.01 7.91
N LYS A 137 -3.81 13.71 6.97
CA LYS A 137 -4.38 14.17 5.71
C LYS A 137 -3.66 13.51 4.54
N LEU A 138 -4.42 13.00 3.57
CA LEU A 138 -3.87 12.57 2.28
C LEU A 138 -3.56 13.79 1.41
N LEU A 139 -2.34 13.86 0.90
CA LEU A 139 -1.90 14.73 -0.17
C LEU A 139 -1.86 13.91 -1.47
N LEU A 140 -2.70 14.30 -2.43
CA LEU A 140 -2.69 13.71 -3.76
C LEU A 140 -1.50 14.22 -4.57
N PRO A 141 -1.19 13.59 -5.71
CA PRO A 141 -0.32 14.21 -6.70
C PRO A 141 -0.80 15.63 -7.04
N ASP A 142 0.13 16.50 -7.37
CA ASP A 142 -0.03 17.94 -7.59
C ASP A 142 -0.32 18.79 -6.33
N GLU A 143 -0.51 18.19 -5.15
CA GLU A 143 -0.60 18.96 -3.89
C GLU A 143 0.79 19.26 -3.30
N ALA A 144 1.00 20.48 -2.82
CA ALA A 144 2.23 20.84 -2.11
C ALA A 144 2.26 20.28 -0.68
N GLY A 145 3.44 19.91 -0.19
CA GLY A 145 3.67 19.45 1.18
C GLY A 145 4.62 18.25 1.26
N ALA A 146 5.12 17.98 2.47
CA ALA A 146 5.85 16.76 2.79
C ALA A 146 4.98 15.79 3.60
N GLY A 147 5.31 14.50 3.55
CA GLY A 147 4.66 13.48 4.36
C GLY A 147 5.23 12.08 4.13
N LEU A 148 4.55 11.07 4.69
CA LEU A 148 4.84 9.65 4.47
C LEU A 148 4.49 9.28 3.03
N LYS A 149 5.44 8.79 2.26
CA LYS A 149 5.20 8.30 0.91
C LYS A 149 4.38 7.00 0.98
N VAL A 150 3.32 6.93 0.19
CA VAL A 150 2.56 5.69 0.00
C VAL A 150 3.24 4.86 -1.07
N ASP A 151 3.87 3.75 -0.67
CA ASP A 151 4.39 2.76 -1.62
C ASP A 151 3.29 1.75 -1.99
N PHE A 152 2.97 1.69 -3.29
CA PHE A 152 1.99 0.75 -3.81
C PHE A 152 2.59 -0.62 -4.15
N GLU A 153 3.92 -0.73 -4.10
CA GLU A 153 4.64 -1.98 -4.35
C GLU A 153 4.98 -2.73 -3.06
N GLY A 154 4.76 -2.10 -1.89
CA GLY A 154 4.94 -2.72 -0.57
C GLY A 154 6.40 -2.95 -0.17
N ARG A 155 7.35 -2.19 -0.74
CA ARG A 155 8.78 -2.29 -0.41
C ARG A 155 9.07 -1.74 1.00
N ASP A 156 8.14 -0.95 1.52
CA ASP A 156 8.11 -0.39 2.87
C ASP A 156 7.62 -1.39 3.94
N LEU A 157 7.18 -2.60 3.56
CA LEU A 157 6.66 -3.62 4.48
C LEU A 157 7.67 -4.75 4.76
N GLY A 158 7.46 -5.43 5.90
CA GLY A 158 8.06 -6.73 6.19
C GLY A 158 9.31 -6.73 7.08
N LYS A 159 9.77 -5.55 7.53
CA LYS A 159 10.84 -5.44 8.53
C LYS A 159 10.31 -4.72 9.76
N GLN A 160 10.34 -5.37 10.92
CA GLN A 160 9.94 -4.72 12.16
C GLN A 160 10.91 -3.58 12.50
N PHE A 161 10.37 -2.42 12.87
CA PHE A 161 11.20 -1.33 13.36
C PHE A 161 11.74 -1.67 14.75
N VAL A 162 13.07 -1.60 14.92
CA VAL A 162 13.72 -1.81 16.22
C VAL A 162 13.78 -0.47 16.95
N PHE A 163 13.01 -0.34 18.02
CA PHE A 163 13.02 0.85 18.85
C PHE A 163 14.29 0.92 19.71
N PRO A 164 14.89 2.11 19.88
CA PRO A 164 15.97 2.28 20.84
C PRO A 164 15.45 2.15 22.27
N ASP A 165 16.31 1.71 23.20
CA ASP A 165 15.94 1.45 24.61
C ASP A 165 15.37 2.68 25.34
N ASN A 166 15.73 3.89 24.89
CA ASN A 166 15.27 5.17 25.44
C ASN A 166 14.16 5.82 24.60
N PHE A 167 13.50 5.07 23.71
CA PHE A 167 12.40 5.61 22.92
C PHE A 167 11.25 6.05 23.82
N THR A 168 10.78 7.28 23.62
CA THR A 168 9.58 7.82 24.25
C THR A 168 8.59 8.23 23.17
N PRO A 169 7.34 7.72 23.19
CA PRO A 169 6.31 8.17 22.27
C PRO A 169 6.06 9.67 22.39
N VAL A 170 5.70 10.32 21.28
CA VAL A 170 5.45 11.77 21.22
C VAL A 170 4.10 12.16 21.81
N GLY A 171 3.94 13.45 22.10
CA GLY A 171 2.75 14.03 22.73
C GLY A 171 2.97 14.32 24.22
N SER A 172 1.98 14.92 24.86
CA SER A 172 2.03 15.27 26.28
C SER A 172 1.23 14.28 27.13
N ARG A 173 1.87 13.72 28.15
CA ARG A 173 1.18 13.13 29.31
C ARG A 173 0.69 14.23 30.26
#